data_AF-A0A3R7BGN5-F1
#
_entry.id   AF-A0A3R7BGN5-F1
#
_cell.length_a   1.000
_cell.length_b   1.000
_cell.length_c   1.000
_cell.angle_alpha   90.00
_cell.angle_beta   90.00
_cell.angle_gamma   90.00
#
_symmetry.space_group_name_H-M   'P 1'
#
loop_
_entity.id
_entity.type
_entity.pdbx_description
1 polymer ?
#
loop_
_entity_poly.entity_id
_entity_poly.type
_entity_poly.pdbx_seq_one_letter_code
_entity_poly.pdbx_strand_id
1 'polypeptide(L)'
;MSTTIKTVGYNHEDRQWDARVNVQDDEYLQNVLESIMLENAKGKFKYILVGGVEIGTLPNQTDYQVKHVHIAAVFHNGCSKSSIIKNWNIVEGNGYYLVPRDRSLPYKGWKDHHTKEFSKISKESKDWILYEECELPLDAGKGIKRTGPVLRSENEKKMKTDEVIIDMRRLLEEGKADEAFQMYPRNYMIYGEKIKAMIHQKKKAFFGKHTDPHLYLYGYPGTGKTSLFQFIYGDFYKKNLENRFWDLYDEEIL
;
A
#
# COMPACT_ATOMS: atom_id res chain seq x y z
N MET A 1 -11.20 25.95 -1.47
CA MET A 1 -10.77 26.04 -0.06
C MET A 1 -9.51 26.88 -0.04
N SER A 2 -9.49 27.99 0.71
CA SER A 2 -8.31 28.85 0.82
C SER A 2 -7.21 28.08 1.55
N THR A 3 -6.19 27.63 0.82
CA THR A 3 -5.03 26.96 1.40
C THR A 3 -4.21 28.04 2.09
N THR A 4 -4.34 28.15 3.41
CA THR A 4 -3.48 29.00 4.22
C THR A 4 -2.03 28.59 3.94
N ILE A 5 -1.27 29.47 3.28
CA ILE A 5 0.14 29.25 2.98
C ILE A 5 0.85 29.08 4.34
N LYS A 6 1.22 27.85 4.69
CA LYS A 6 1.97 27.55 5.91
C LYS A 6 3.38 28.09 5.77
N THR A 7 3.60 29.35 6.13
CA THR A 7 4.95 29.93 6.10
C THR A 7 5.76 29.38 7.26
N VAL A 8 7.00 28.95 6.97
CA VAL A 8 7.97 28.54 7.99
C VAL A 8 9.06 29.59 8.16
N GLY A 9 9.63 29.66 9.36
CA GLY A 9 10.73 30.56 9.69
C GLY A 9 12.03 30.20 8.97
N TYR A 10 12.95 31.16 8.87
CA TYR A 10 14.24 31.02 8.16
C TYR A 10 15.14 29.91 8.72
N ASN A 11 15.07 29.69 10.03
CA ASN A 11 15.87 28.69 10.73
C ASN A 11 15.23 27.29 10.72
N HIS A 12 14.04 27.14 10.12
CA HIS A 12 13.40 25.83 10.03
C HIS A 12 14.20 24.92 9.11
N GLU A 13 14.55 23.74 9.61
CA GLU A 13 15.29 22.73 8.89
C GLU A 13 14.41 21.51 8.59
N ASP A 14 14.38 21.10 7.33
CA ASP A 14 13.77 19.84 6.90
C ASP A 14 14.65 19.22 5.80
N ARG A 15 14.40 17.95 5.49
CA ARG A 15 15.02 17.23 4.37
C ARG A 15 14.16 17.29 3.12
N GLN A 16 12.86 17.53 3.23
CA GLN A 16 11.93 17.53 2.09
C GLN A 16 11.29 18.89 1.95
N TRP A 17 11.56 19.55 0.83
CA TRP A 17 11.10 20.91 0.57
C TRP A 17 10.29 20.96 -0.71
N ASP A 18 9.17 21.64 -0.62
CA ASP A 18 8.27 21.99 -1.71
C ASP A 18 8.35 23.50 -1.91
N ALA A 19 8.78 23.91 -3.10
CA ALA A 19 9.00 25.32 -3.41
C ALA A 19 8.28 25.76 -4.67
N ARG A 20 7.92 27.03 -4.70
CA ARG A 20 7.49 27.75 -5.89
C ARG A 20 8.23 29.06 -5.94
N VAL A 21 8.90 29.33 -7.05
CA VAL A 21 9.66 30.56 -7.25
C VAL A 21 9.06 31.31 -8.42
N ASN A 22 8.70 32.57 -8.21
CA ASN A 22 8.27 33.43 -9.31
C ASN A 22 9.47 33.83 -10.16
N VAL A 23 9.29 33.75 -11.46
CA VAL A 23 10.33 33.98 -12.46
C VAL A 23 9.97 35.23 -13.24
N GLN A 24 10.78 36.28 -13.12
CA GLN A 24 10.54 37.55 -13.81
C GLN A 24 11.05 37.52 -15.25
N ASP A 25 12.25 36.97 -15.44
CA ASP A 25 12.94 36.84 -16.72
C ASP A 25 13.64 35.47 -16.83
N ASP A 26 14.08 35.15 -18.05
CA ASP A 26 14.73 33.88 -18.36
C ASP A 26 16.16 33.81 -17.81
N GLU A 27 16.84 34.95 -17.59
CA GLU A 27 18.17 35.02 -16.98
C GLU A 27 18.13 34.60 -15.50
N TYR A 28 17.13 35.09 -14.76
CA TYR A 28 16.90 34.70 -13.38
C TYR A 28 16.54 33.21 -13.27
N LEU A 29 15.70 32.70 -14.17
CA LEU A 29 15.41 31.27 -14.24
C LEU A 29 16.69 30.44 -14.40
N GLN A 30 17.55 30.85 -15.35
CA GLN A 30 18.81 30.19 -15.62
C GLN A 30 19.74 30.23 -14.41
N ASN A 31 19.86 31.38 -13.74
CA ASN A 31 20.65 31.51 -12.51
C ASN A 31 20.17 30.56 -11.39
N VAL A 32 18.86 30.43 -11.20
CA VAL A 32 18.29 29.50 -10.22
C VAL A 32 18.60 28.05 -10.60
N LEU A 33 18.44 27.69 -11.88
CA LEU A 33 18.75 26.34 -12.38
C LEU A 33 20.24 25.99 -12.19
N GLU A 34 21.14 26.88 -12.60
CA GLU A 34 22.59 26.68 -12.46
C GLU A 34 22.99 26.54 -10.99
N SER A 35 22.39 27.34 -10.12
CA SER A 35 22.64 27.26 -8.67
C SER A 35 22.21 25.91 -8.09
N ILE A 36 21.07 25.39 -8.52
CA ILE A 36 20.57 24.06 -8.14
C ILE A 36 21.49 22.96 -8.69
N MET A 37 21.92 23.06 -9.96
CA MET A 37 22.86 22.11 -10.57
C MET A 37 24.20 22.08 -9.83
N LEU A 38 24.74 23.25 -9.45
CA LEU A 38 25.96 23.36 -8.65
C LEU A 38 25.82 22.75 -7.25
N GLU A 39 24.63 22.87 -6.65
CA GLU A 39 24.36 22.23 -5.35
C GLU A 39 24.17 20.71 -5.49
N ASN A 40 23.64 20.25 -6.63
CA ASN A 40 23.58 18.83 -6.93
C ASN A 40 24.95 18.21 -7.18
N ALA A 41 25.84 18.91 -7.88
CA ALA A 41 27.22 18.49 -8.10
C ALA A 41 28.00 18.31 -6.77
N LYS A 42 27.58 18.99 -5.69
CA LYS A 42 28.12 18.80 -4.32
C LYS A 42 27.54 17.58 -3.60
N GLY A 43 26.64 16.82 -4.23
CA GLY A 43 26.03 15.60 -3.67
C GLY A 43 25.02 15.86 -2.56
N LYS A 44 24.37 17.03 -2.52
CA LYS A 44 23.43 17.37 -1.44
C LYS A 44 22.05 16.75 -1.60
N PHE A 45 21.61 16.52 -2.83
CA PHE A 45 20.26 16.03 -3.11
C PHE A 45 20.22 14.51 -3.18
N LYS A 46 19.23 13.95 -2.48
CA LYS A 46 18.75 12.60 -2.73
C LYS A 46 17.82 12.57 -3.94
N TYR A 47 17.05 13.64 -4.16
CA TYR A 47 16.18 13.83 -5.33
C TYR A 47 15.94 15.32 -5.56
N ILE A 48 15.96 15.76 -6.81
CA ILE A 48 15.63 17.14 -7.19
C ILE A 48 14.85 17.14 -8.50
N LEU A 49 13.75 17.91 -8.53
CA LEU A 49 12.93 18.14 -9.70
C LEU A 49 12.58 19.62 -9.78
N VAL A 50 12.88 20.24 -10.92
CA VAL A 50 12.43 21.57 -11.31
C VAL A 50 11.45 21.40 -12.46
N GLY A 51 10.18 21.71 -12.20
CA GLY A 51 9.13 21.65 -13.21
C GLY A 51 9.26 22.78 -14.23
N GLY A 52 8.63 22.58 -15.38
CA GLY A 52 8.46 23.58 -16.44
C GLY A 52 7.81 24.86 -15.96
N VAL A 53 8.01 25.95 -16.68
CA VAL A 53 7.45 27.26 -16.35
C VAL A 53 5.92 27.22 -16.43
N GLU A 54 5.27 27.65 -15.35
CA GLU A 54 3.83 27.76 -15.19
C GLU A 54 3.39 29.23 -15.15
N ILE A 55 2.14 29.49 -15.51
CA ILE A 55 1.51 30.80 -15.39
C ILE A 55 0.29 30.72 -14.47
N GLY A 56 0.13 31.70 -13.58
CA GLY A 56 -1.04 31.77 -12.72
C GLY A 56 -2.32 31.98 -13.53
N THR A 57 -3.28 31.06 -13.42
CA THR A 57 -4.51 31.05 -14.23
C THR A 57 -5.74 31.62 -13.51
N LEU A 58 -5.66 31.86 -12.20
CA LEU A 58 -6.82 32.27 -11.38
C LEU A 58 -6.83 33.79 -11.14
N PRO A 59 -7.81 34.55 -11.67
CA PRO A 59 -7.84 36.02 -11.58
C PRO A 59 -7.95 36.58 -10.16
N ASN A 60 -8.52 35.80 -9.24
CA ASN A 60 -8.76 36.21 -7.85
C ASN A 60 -7.53 36.00 -6.94
N GLN A 61 -6.41 35.52 -7.49
CA GLN A 61 -5.18 35.30 -6.73
C GLN A 61 -4.13 36.33 -7.14
N THR A 62 -3.23 36.67 -6.20
CA THR A 62 -2.19 37.69 -6.38
C THR A 62 -1.10 37.28 -7.38
N ASP A 63 -1.08 36.01 -7.77
CA ASP A 63 -0.15 35.40 -8.69
C ASP A 63 -0.72 35.24 -10.12
N TYR A 64 -1.88 35.82 -10.39
CA TYR A 64 -2.49 35.79 -11.72
C TYR A 64 -1.53 36.35 -12.78
N GLN A 65 -1.35 35.61 -13.87
CA GLN A 65 -0.41 35.90 -14.96
C GLN A 65 1.07 35.95 -14.58
N VAL A 66 1.44 35.62 -13.34
CA VAL A 66 2.84 35.56 -12.92
C VAL A 66 3.45 34.23 -13.32
N LYS A 67 4.58 34.29 -14.03
CA LYS A 67 5.38 33.12 -14.38
C LYS A 67 6.06 32.58 -13.12
N HIS A 68 6.05 31.26 -12.94
CA HIS A 68 6.67 30.62 -11.79
C HIS A 68 7.07 29.18 -12.10
N VAL A 69 8.00 28.65 -11.33
CA VAL A 69 8.42 27.24 -11.38
C VAL A 69 8.18 26.57 -10.05
N HIS A 70 7.80 25.30 -10.09
CA HIS A 70 7.67 24.44 -8.93
C HIS A 70 8.92 23.58 -8.78
N ILE A 71 9.46 23.50 -7.57
CA ILE A 71 10.69 22.78 -7.25
C ILE A 71 10.40 21.79 -6.12
N ALA A 72 10.66 20.52 -6.39
CA ALA A 72 10.56 19.43 -5.43
C ALA A 72 11.97 18.95 -5.07
N ALA A 73 12.39 19.17 -3.83
CA ALA A 73 13.74 18.84 -3.36
C ALA A 73 13.73 17.90 -2.16
N VAL A 74 14.57 16.87 -2.20
CA VAL A 74 14.87 15.96 -1.09
C VAL A 74 16.36 15.97 -0.86
N PHE A 75 16.79 16.39 0.33
CA PHE A 75 18.19 16.46 0.74
C PHE A 75 18.59 15.21 1.53
N HIS A 76 19.88 14.86 1.47
CA HIS A 76 20.46 13.81 2.33
C HIS A 76 20.43 14.22 3.82
N ASN A 77 20.78 15.47 4.09
CA ASN A 77 20.80 16.07 5.44
C ASN A 77 19.74 17.17 5.55
N GLY A 78 19.37 17.55 6.77
CA GLY A 78 18.48 18.69 6.98
C GLY A 78 19.09 19.96 6.36
N CYS A 79 18.29 20.73 5.64
CA CYS A 79 18.68 22.02 5.09
C CYS A 79 17.71 23.08 5.59
N SER A 80 18.25 24.23 6.02
CA SER A 80 17.42 25.33 6.49
C SER A 80 16.81 26.11 5.32
N LYS A 81 15.65 26.72 5.55
CA LYS A 81 15.02 27.63 4.59
C LYS A 81 16.00 28.72 4.11
N SER A 82 16.75 29.34 5.03
CA SER A 82 17.73 30.39 4.70
C SER A 82 18.88 29.88 3.82
N SER A 83 19.36 28.66 4.07
CA SER A 83 20.41 28.03 3.26
C SER A 83 19.92 27.80 1.83
N ILE A 84 18.69 27.33 1.65
CA ILE A 84 18.08 27.11 0.33
C ILE A 84 17.97 28.43 -0.43
N ILE A 85 17.39 29.47 0.19
CA ILE A 85 17.22 30.78 -0.45
C ILE A 85 18.56 31.35 -0.89
N LYS A 86 19.58 31.26 -0.04
CA LYS A 86 20.92 31.77 -0.34
C LYS A 86 21.63 30.95 -1.42
N ASN A 87 21.60 29.62 -1.34
CA ASN A 87 22.35 28.75 -2.25
C ASN A 87 21.71 28.69 -3.64
N TRP A 88 20.38 28.84 -3.74
CA TRP A 88 19.66 28.85 -5.01
C TRP A 88 19.51 30.25 -5.61
N ASN A 89 20.11 31.27 -4.96
CA ASN A 89 20.03 32.68 -5.36
C ASN A 89 18.58 33.18 -5.53
N ILE A 90 17.68 32.75 -4.64
CA ILE A 90 16.27 33.18 -4.70
C ILE A 90 16.17 34.64 -4.25
N VAL A 91 15.68 35.49 -5.14
CA VAL A 91 15.40 36.91 -4.86
C VAL A 91 14.06 37.02 -4.15
N GLU A 92 14.07 37.33 -2.86
CA GLU A 92 12.86 37.37 -2.03
C GLU A 92 11.81 38.39 -2.54
N GLY A 93 12.26 39.48 -3.17
CA GLY A 93 11.39 40.51 -3.75
C GLY A 93 10.51 40.04 -4.92
N ASN A 94 10.88 38.93 -5.59
CA ASN A 94 10.11 38.41 -6.72
C ASN A 94 8.88 37.61 -6.27
N GLY A 95 8.81 37.24 -4.99
CA GLY A 95 7.79 36.36 -4.44
C GLY A 95 8.18 34.88 -4.60
N TYR A 96 8.12 34.16 -3.49
CA TYR A 96 8.39 32.73 -3.45
C TYR A 96 7.58 32.06 -2.34
N TYR A 97 7.43 30.76 -2.48
CA TYR A 97 6.91 29.85 -1.47
C TYR A 97 7.96 28.76 -1.26
N LEU A 98 8.27 28.48 0.01
CA LEU A 98 9.21 27.43 0.36
C LEU A 98 8.79 26.86 1.71
N VAL A 99 8.31 25.61 1.69
CA VAL A 99 7.81 24.92 2.88
C VAL A 99 8.26 23.47 2.91
N PRO A 100 8.22 22.81 4.08
CA PRO A 100 8.34 21.38 4.15
C PRO A 100 7.22 20.68 3.40
N ARG A 101 7.57 19.64 2.65
CA ARG A 101 6.61 18.80 1.93
C ARG A 101 5.61 18.16 2.89
N ASP A 102 4.34 18.09 2.48
CA ASP A 102 3.35 17.29 3.20
C ASP A 102 3.65 15.79 3.09
N ARG A 103 4.09 15.19 4.20
CA ARG A 103 4.47 13.77 4.28
C ARG A 103 3.27 12.81 4.28
N SER A 104 2.04 13.32 4.37
CA SER A 104 0.83 12.51 4.27
C SER A 104 0.52 12.06 2.84
N LEU A 105 1.03 12.79 1.85
CA LEU A 105 0.87 12.49 0.42
C LEU A 105 2.01 11.58 -0.08
N PRO A 106 1.80 10.82 -1.18
CA PRO A 106 2.84 10.00 -1.80
C PRO A 106 3.85 10.83 -2.61
N TYR A 107 5.09 10.35 -2.73
CA TYR A 107 6.14 10.97 -3.55
C TYR A 107 5.76 10.97 -5.02
N LYS A 108 5.13 9.89 -5.51
CA LYS A 108 4.66 9.84 -6.91
C LYS A 108 3.65 10.94 -7.21
N GLY A 109 2.62 11.09 -6.37
CA GLY A 109 1.63 12.15 -6.53
C GLY A 109 2.23 13.57 -6.42
N TRP A 110 3.30 13.73 -5.64
CA TRP A 110 4.04 14.99 -5.56
C TRP A 110 4.80 15.30 -6.86
N LYS A 111 5.47 14.31 -7.46
CA LYS A 111 6.11 14.42 -8.79
C LYS A 111 5.08 14.72 -9.88
N ASP A 112 3.97 14.00 -9.89
CA ASP A 112 2.88 14.17 -10.87
C ASP A 112 2.29 15.59 -10.79
N HIS A 113 2.16 16.15 -9.58
CA HIS A 113 1.70 17.53 -9.39
C HIS A 113 2.66 18.57 -10.00
N HIS A 114 3.97 18.36 -9.93
CA HIS A 114 5.00 19.28 -10.45
C HIS A 114 5.12 19.25 -11.98
N THR A 115 4.61 18.17 -12.60
CA THR A 115 4.69 17.88 -14.04
C THR A 115 3.33 17.95 -14.74
N LYS A 116 2.29 18.44 -14.06
CA LYS A 116 0.93 18.57 -14.61
C LYS A 116 0.89 19.54 -15.80
N GLU A 117 0.13 19.21 -16.83
CA GLU A 117 -0.02 20.00 -18.05
C GLU A 117 -0.76 21.33 -17.84
N PHE A 118 -1.82 21.31 -17.00
CA PHE A 118 -2.87 22.35 -16.96
C PHE A 118 -2.36 23.79 -16.81
N SER A 119 -1.26 24.01 -16.09
CA SER A 119 -0.73 25.35 -15.81
C SER A 119 0.58 25.67 -16.54
N LYS A 120 1.11 24.75 -17.37
CA LYS A 120 2.37 24.94 -18.11
C LYS A 120 2.17 25.87 -19.30
N ILE A 121 3.19 26.70 -19.57
CA ILE A 121 3.18 27.60 -20.73
C ILE A 121 3.42 26.82 -22.03
N SER A 122 4.32 25.84 -22.01
CA SER A 122 4.58 24.97 -23.15
C SER A 122 3.60 23.80 -23.18
N LYS A 123 3.05 23.54 -24.38
CA LYS A 123 2.17 22.40 -24.66
C LYS A 123 2.97 21.11 -24.91
N GLU A 124 4.30 21.20 -25.01
CA GLU A 124 5.15 20.05 -25.25
C GLU A 124 5.60 19.42 -23.93
N SER A 125 5.38 18.11 -23.79
CA SER A 125 5.72 17.36 -22.58
C SER A 125 7.23 17.41 -22.24
N LYS A 126 8.09 17.68 -23.22
CA LYS A 126 9.54 17.82 -23.02
C LYS A 126 9.91 19.03 -22.15
N ASP A 127 9.12 20.10 -22.21
CA ASP A 127 9.39 21.34 -21.48
C ASP A 127 8.75 21.37 -20.09
N TRP A 128 8.05 20.29 -19.70
CA TRP A 128 7.39 20.20 -18.39
C TRP A 128 8.37 19.88 -17.26
N ILE A 129 9.61 19.52 -17.60
CA ILE A 129 10.70 19.26 -16.67
C ILE A 129 11.90 20.05 -17.18
N LEU A 130 12.33 21.05 -16.42
CA LEU A 130 13.53 21.83 -16.76
C LEU A 130 14.79 21.09 -16.29
N TYR A 131 14.69 20.41 -15.15
CA TYR A 131 15.78 19.65 -14.57
C TYR A 131 15.25 18.57 -13.64
N GLU A 132 15.72 17.33 -13.81
CA GLU A 132 15.45 16.23 -12.89
C GLU A 132 16.71 15.39 -12.76
N GLU A 133 17.20 15.22 -11.53
CA GLU A 133 18.33 14.34 -11.24
C GLU A 133 18.13 13.57 -9.92
N CYS A 134 18.90 12.49 -9.79
CA CYS A 134 18.85 11.51 -8.70
C CYS A 134 17.55 10.68 -8.68
N GLU A 135 17.41 9.80 -7.68
CA GLU A 135 16.31 8.84 -7.62
C GLU A 135 15.20 9.29 -6.67
N LEU A 136 13.97 9.35 -7.18
CA LEU A 136 12.80 9.62 -6.35
C LEU A 136 12.67 8.54 -5.27
N PRO A 137 12.62 8.90 -3.97
CA PRO A 137 12.47 7.92 -2.91
C PRO A 137 11.22 7.06 -3.11
N LEU A 138 11.36 5.75 -2.86
CA LEU A 138 10.21 4.86 -2.85
C LEU A 138 9.22 5.31 -1.78
N ASP A 139 7.95 5.24 -2.17
CA ASP A 139 6.80 5.43 -1.30
C ASP A 139 6.81 4.38 -0.17
N ALA A 140 7.43 4.73 0.97
CA ALA A 140 7.51 3.90 2.16
C ALA A 140 7.13 4.72 3.42
N GLY A 141 5.94 4.46 3.98
CA GLY A 141 5.48 5.14 5.20
C GLY A 141 3.96 5.35 5.27
N LYS A 142 3.49 5.79 6.46
CA LYS A 142 2.08 6.01 6.83
C LYS A 142 1.35 6.93 5.82
N GLY A 143 0.75 6.35 4.80
CA GLY A 143 0.04 7.05 3.73
C GLY A 143 -0.17 6.18 2.49
N ILE A 144 0.77 5.25 2.25
CA ILE A 144 0.54 4.15 1.31
C ILE A 144 -0.16 3.03 2.07
N LYS A 145 -1.40 2.70 1.70
CA LYS A 145 -1.99 1.41 2.06
C LYS A 145 -0.97 0.38 1.61
N ARG A 146 -0.28 -0.29 2.56
CA ARG A 146 0.54 -1.46 2.25
C ARG A 146 -0.31 -2.35 1.37
N THR A 147 0.01 -2.43 0.09
CA THR A 147 -0.34 -3.57 -0.74
C THR A 147 0.50 -4.72 -0.21
N GLY A 148 0.10 -5.24 0.97
CA GLY A 148 0.43 -6.60 1.32
C GLY A 148 -0.05 -7.51 0.19
N PRO A 149 0.53 -8.71 0.04
CA PRO A 149 0.23 -9.62 -1.07
C PRO A 149 -1.28 -9.66 -1.30
N VAL A 150 -1.70 -9.15 -2.45
CA VAL A 150 -3.11 -8.94 -2.77
C VAL A 150 -3.69 -10.30 -3.11
N LEU A 151 -4.02 -11.08 -2.08
CA LEU A 151 -4.89 -12.26 -2.19
C LEU A 151 -6.36 -11.82 -2.32
N ARG A 152 -6.64 -10.66 -2.92
CA ARG A 152 -8.01 -10.22 -3.19
C ARG A 152 -8.30 -10.46 -4.65
N SER A 153 -9.23 -11.37 -4.92
CA SER A 153 -9.81 -11.53 -6.25
C SER A 153 -10.50 -10.23 -6.68
N GLU A 154 -10.72 -10.06 -8.00
CA GLU A 154 -11.47 -8.91 -8.53
C GLU A 154 -12.91 -8.85 -8.01
N ASN A 155 -13.51 -10.00 -7.71
CA ASN A 155 -14.86 -10.08 -7.13
C ASN A 155 -14.87 -9.60 -5.66
N GLU A 156 -13.86 -9.96 -4.87
CA GLU A 156 -13.73 -9.54 -3.48
C GLU A 156 -13.52 -8.02 -3.33
N LYS A 157 -13.01 -7.34 -4.38
CA LYS A 157 -12.82 -5.88 -4.38
C LYS A 157 -14.12 -5.11 -4.67
N LYS A 158 -15.05 -5.71 -5.41
CA LYS A 158 -16.30 -5.06 -5.85
C LYS A 158 -17.40 -5.11 -4.81
N MET A 159 -17.38 -6.13 -3.95
CA MET A 159 -18.42 -6.37 -2.93
C MET A 159 -18.03 -5.83 -1.56
N LYS A 160 -19.02 -5.49 -0.74
CA LYS A 160 -18.77 -5.14 0.67
C LYS A 160 -18.42 -6.41 1.45
N THR A 161 -17.59 -6.28 2.49
CA THR A 161 -17.18 -7.42 3.33
C THR A 161 -18.36 -8.20 3.89
N ASP A 162 -19.43 -7.52 4.30
CA ASP A 162 -20.62 -8.16 4.88
C ASP A 162 -21.35 -9.05 3.86
N GLU A 163 -21.47 -8.59 2.61
CA GLU A 163 -22.07 -9.36 1.51
C GLU A 163 -21.23 -10.60 1.19
N VAL A 164 -19.90 -10.46 1.18
CA VAL A 164 -18.97 -11.57 0.98
C VAL A 164 -19.09 -12.62 2.09
N ILE A 165 -19.25 -12.19 3.35
CA ILE A 165 -19.43 -13.12 4.48
C ILE A 165 -20.75 -13.90 4.37
N ILE A 166 -21.83 -13.25 3.96
CA ILE A 166 -23.13 -13.91 3.74
C ILE A 166 -23.04 -14.93 2.59
N ASP A 167 -22.40 -14.55 1.49
CA ASP A 167 -22.25 -15.41 0.30
C ASP A 167 -21.33 -16.61 0.59
N MET A 168 -20.18 -16.38 1.25
CA MET A 168 -19.28 -17.44 1.71
C MET A 168 -20.00 -18.43 2.63
N ARG A 169 -20.87 -17.93 3.54
CA ARG A 169 -21.65 -18.82 4.40
C ARG A 169 -22.60 -19.71 3.61
N ARG A 170 -23.27 -19.17 2.58
CA ARG A 170 -24.13 -19.97 1.69
C ARG A 170 -23.34 -21.06 0.98
N LEU A 171 -22.20 -20.70 0.37
CA LEU A 171 -21.33 -21.66 -0.33
C LEU A 171 -20.79 -22.76 0.60
N LEU A 172 -20.44 -22.41 1.84
CA LEU A 172 -19.99 -23.37 2.85
C LEU A 172 -21.12 -24.27 3.37
N GLU A 173 -22.36 -23.77 3.48
CA GLU A 173 -23.53 -24.59 3.81
C GLU A 173 -23.87 -25.58 2.67
N GLU A 174 -23.60 -25.21 1.41
CA GLU A 174 -23.72 -26.07 0.22
C GLU A 174 -22.54 -27.03 0.00
N GLY A 175 -21.50 -26.99 0.84
CA GLY A 175 -20.32 -27.84 0.71
C GLY A 175 -19.29 -27.40 -0.34
N LYS A 176 -19.45 -26.23 -0.95
CA LYS A 176 -18.57 -25.69 -2.00
C LYS A 176 -17.40 -24.86 -1.41
N ALA A 177 -16.62 -25.51 -0.55
CA ALA A 177 -15.55 -24.84 0.19
C ALA A 177 -14.43 -24.31 -0.72
N ASP A 178 -14.07 -25.04 -1.77
CA ASP A 178 -13.01 -24.65 -2.71
C ASP A 178 -13.42 -23.48 -3.60
N GLU A 179 -14.68 -23.46 -4.04
CA GLU A 179 -15.25 -22.36 -4.82
C GLU A 179 -15.29 -21.06 -4.00
N ALA A 180 -15.67 -21.15 -2.72
CA ALA A 180 -15.64 -20.02 -1.80
C ALA A 180 -14.21 -19.49 -1.58
N PHE A 181 -13.21 -20.38 -1.54
CA PHE A 181 -11.80 -19.98 -1.43
C PHE A 181 -11.29 -19.30 -2.69
N GLN A 182 -11.63 -19.81 -3.88
CA GLN A 182 -11.25 -19.18 -5.15
C GLN A 182 -11.91 -17.82 -5.36
N MET A 183 -13.20 -17.69 -5.00
CA MET A 183 -13.91 -16.42 -5.13
C MET A 183 -13.46 -15.37 -4.12
N TYR A 184 -13.20 -15.75 -2.87
CA TYR A 184 -12.91 -14.80 -1.78
C TYR A 184 -11.66 -15.17 -0.97
N PRO A 185 -10.47 -15.28 -1.58
CA PRO A 185 -9.31 -15.92 -0.95
C PRO A 185 -8.88 -15.26 0.37
N ARG A 186 -8.90 -13.92 0.44
CA ARG A 186 -8.51 -13.22 1.68
C ARG A 186 -9.59 -13.30 2.74
N ASN A 187 -10.85 -13.07 2.38
CA ASN A 187 -11.95 -13.14 3.35
C ASN A 187 -12.17 -14.58 3.86
N TYR A 188 -11.95 -15.59 3.02
CA TYR A 188 -11.97 -16.99 3.42
C TYR A 188 -10.86 -17.31 4.42
N MET A 189 -9.63 -16.82 4.22
CA MET A 189 -8.55 -17.00 5.20
C MET A 189 -8.84 -16.36 6.57
N ILE A 190 -9.59 -15.26 6.60
CA ILE A 190 -9.90 -14.54 7.84
C ILE A 190 -11.13 -15.12 8.55
N TYR A 191 -12.17 -15.48 7.79
CA TYR A 191 -13.50 -15.81 8.31
C TYR A 191 -13.96 -17.23 8.00
N GLY A 192 -13.42 -17.90 6.98
CA GLY A 192 -13.88 -19.20 6.48
C GLY A 192 -13.95 -20.26 7.57
N GLU A 193 -12.90 -20.42 8.37
CA GLU A 193 -12.86 -21.39 9.47
C GLU A 193 -13.88 -21.08 10.58
N LYS A 194 -14.09 -19.80 10.90
CA LYS A 194 -15.10 -19.39 11.90
C LYS A 194 -16.52 -19.71 11.40
N ILE A 195 -16.77 -19.48 10.11
CA ILE A 195 -18.07 -19.77 9.48
C ILE A 195 -18.30 -21.29 9.43
N LYS A 196 -17.30 -22.07 8.99
CA LYS A 196 -17.35 -23.54 9.00
C LYS A 196 -17.65 -24.11 10.39
N ALA A 197 -16.94 -23.63 11.42
CA ALA A 197 -17.16 -24.06 12.79
C ALA A 197 -18.59 -23.74 13.27
N MET A 198 -19.09 -22.54 12.94
CA MET A 198 -20.47 -22.15 13.27
C MET A 198 -21.51 -23.05 12.57
N ILE A 199 -21.29 -23.43 11.32
CA ILE A 199 -22.18 -24.34 10.57
C ILE A 199 -22.15 -25.73 11.21
N HIS A 200 -20.96 -26.27 11.51
CA HIS A 200 -20.80 -27.59 12.13
C HIS A 200 -21.46 -27.66 13.50
N GLN A 201 -21.34 -26.63 14.34
CA GLN A 201 -21.99 -26.58 15.65
C GLN A 201 -23.54 -26.56 15.56
N LYS A 202 -24.10 -26.02 14.47
CA LYS A 202 -25.56 -25.90 14.29
C LYS A 202 -26.21 -27.09 13.59
N LYS A 203 -25.43 -27.95 12.91
CA LYS A 203 -25.98 -29.18 12.32
C LYS A 203 -26.49 -30.08 13.44
N LYS A 204 -27.81 -30.06 13.65
CA LYS A 204 -28.57 -30.96 14.56
C LYS A 204 -28.24 -32.45 14.36
N ALA A 205 -27.68 -32.81 13.21
CA ALA A 205 -27.24 -34.16 12.88
C ALA A 205 -26.19 -34.74 13.87
N PHE A 206 -25.39 -33.92 14.55
CA PHE A 206 -24.46 -34.41 15.59
C PHE A 206 -25.15 -34.81 16.91
N PHE A 207 -26.41 -34.40 17.09
CA PHE A 207 -27.26 -34.76 18.24
C PHE A 207 -28.42 -35.68 17.85
N GLY A 208 -28.47 -36.16 16.61
CA GLY A 208 -29.23 -37.38 16.32
C GLY A 208 -28.57 -38.50 17.09
N LYS A 209 -29.34 -39.33 17.82
CA LYS A 209 -28.79 -40.53 18.49
C LYS A 209 -27.89 -41.25 17.48
N HIS A 210 -26.59 -41.32 17.73
CA HIS A 210 -25.71 -42.27 17.08
C HIS A 210 -26.28 -43.67 17.39
N THR A 211 -27.14 -44.17 16.51
CA THR A 211 -27.67 -45.54 16.54
C THR A 211 -26.80 -46.46 15.69
N ASP A 212 -25.57 -46.04 15.41
CA ASP A 212 -24.56 -46.91 14.83
C ASP A 212 -24.23 -47.99 15.87
N PRO A 213 -24.14 -49.27 15.49
CA PRO A 213 -23.80 -50.34 16.43
C PRO A 213 -22.36 -50.13 16.92
N HIS A 214 -22.21 -49.49 18.08
CA HIS A 214 -20.91 -49.31 18.72
C HIS A 214 -20.39 -50.66 19.25
N LEU A 215 -19.29 -51.15 18.65
CA LEU A 215 -18.61 -52.36 19.11
C LEU A 215 -17.52 -51.98 20.13
N TYR A 216 -17.67 -52.47 21.36
CA TYR A 216 -16.66 -52.29 22.42
C TYR A 216 -15.86 -53.58 22.60
N LEU A 217 -14.58 -53.55 22.22
CA LEU A 217 -13.66 -54.67 22.42
C LEU A 217 -12.74 -54.39 23.61
N TYR A 218 -12.96 -55.10 24.72
CA TYR A 218 -12.19 -54.95 25.97
C TYR A 218 -11.21 -56.09 26.19
N GLY A 219 -10.04 -55.81 26.80
CA GLY A 219 -9.04 -56.82 27.17
C GLY A 219 -7.67 -56.22 27.50
N TYR A 220 -6.74 -57.02 28.02
CA TYR A 220 -5.40 -56.56 28.44
C TYR A 220 -4.55 -55.99 27.28
N PRO A 221 -3.64 -55.04 27.53
CA PRO A 221 -2.69 -54.57 26.52
C PRO A 221 -1.92 -55.76 25.90
N GLY A 222 -1.67 -55.72 24.58
CA GLY A 222 -0.96 -56.80 23.89
C GLY A 222 -1.83 -57.98 23.41
N THR A 223 -3.12 -58.06 23.75
CA THR A 223 -4.02 -59.14 23.29
C THR A 223 -4.46 -59.05 21.82
N GLY A 224 -3.83 -58.21 20.99
CA GLY A 224 -4.10 -58.14 19.55
C GLY A 224 -5.44 -57.49 19.14
N LYS A 225 -6.19 -56.88 20.06
CA LYS A 225 -7.51 -56.24 19.78
C LYS A 225 -7.53 -55.36 18.53
N THR A 226 -6.56 -54.46 18.42
CA THR A 226 -6.46 -53.53 17.28
C THR A 226 -6.07 -54.24 15.99
N SER A 227 -5.26 -55.30 16.06
CA SER A 227 -4.93 -56.13 14.90
C SER A 227 -6.12 -56.96 14.41
N LEU A 228 -7.00 -57.39 15.32
CA LEU A 228 -8.26 -58.05 14.96
C LEU A 228 -9.20 -57.10 14.21
N PHE A 229 -9.31 -55.84 14.65
CA PHE A 229 -10.07 -54.83 13.92
C PHE A 229 -9.51 -54.58 12.53
N GLN A 230 -8.20 -54.47 12.37
CA GLN A 230 -7.56 -54.33 11.06
C GLN A 230 -7.78 -55.56 10.15
N PHE A 231 -7.92 -56.75 10.72
CA PHE A 231 -8.22 -57.96 9.95
C PHE A 231 -9.68 -58.01 9.49
N ILE A 232 -10.63 -57.63 10.35
CA ILE A 232 -12.07 -57.64 10.03
C ILE A 232 -12.43 -56.46 9.12
N TYR A 233 -11.82 -55.30 9.37
CA TYR A 233 -12.03 -54.06 8.64
C TYR A 233 -10.70 -53.66 8.02
N GLY A 234 -10.46 -54.12 6.78
CA GLY A 234 -9.18 -53.97 6.08
C GLY A 234 -8.69 -52.53 5.96
N ASP A 235 -9.62 -51.58 5.84
CA ASP A 235 -9.34 -50.15 5.69
C ASP A 235 -9.30 -49.40 7.04
N PHE A 236 -9.38 -50.13 8.17
CA PHE A 236 -9.34 -49.52 9.50
C PHE A 236 -7.98 -48.89 9.79
N TYR A 237 -7.98 -47.58 10.03
CA TYR A 237 -6.78 -46.85 10.40
C TYR A 237 -6.23 -47.32 11.75
N LYS A 238 -5.03 -47.90 11.71
CA LYS A 238 -4.31 -48.36 12.91
C LYS A 238 -3.10 -47.50 13.19
N LYS A 239 -3.07 -46.87 14.37
CA LYS A 239 -1.89 -46.17 14.88
C LYS A 239 -0.82 -47.15 15.38
N ASN A 240 0.35 -47.09 14.78
CA ASN A 240 1.55 -47.88 15.03
C ASN A 240 2.76 -46.95 15.20
N LEU A 241 3.94 -47.53 15.44
CA LEU A 241 5.19 -46.79 15.57
C LEU A 241 5.60 -46.07 14.27
N GLU A 242 5.20 -46.61 13.12
CA GLU A 242 5.54 -46.09 11.78
C GLU A 242 4.70 -44.86 11.40
N ASN A 243 3.44 -44.77 11.84
CA ASN A 243 2.51 -43.65 11.63
C ASN A 243 2.21 -42.96 12.96
N ARG A 244 3.28 -42.42 13.57
CA ARG A 244 3.18 -41.65 14.82
C ARG A 244 2.21 -40.47 14.70
N PHE A 245 2.10 -39.89 13.50
CA PHE A 245 1.23 -38.76 13.15
C PHE A 245 -0.06 -39.25 12.48
N TRP A 246 -1.03 -38.35 12.31
CA TRP A 246 -2.34 -38.64 11.71
C TRP A 246 -2.39 -38.31 10.22
N ASP A 247 -1.22 -38.28 9.59
CA ASP A 247 -0.99 -37.93 8.19
C ASP A 247 -1.56 -38.96 7.20
N LEU A 248 -1.71 -40.21 7.64
CA LEU A 248 -2.29 -41.30 6.85
C LEU A 248 -3.76 -41.58 7.23
N TYR A 249 -4.37 -40.74 8.07
CA TYR A 249 -5.78 -40.87 8.43
C TYR A 249 -6.65 -40.20 7.36
N ASP A 250 -7.57 -40.97 6.78
CA ASP A 250 -8.54 -40.49 5.80
C ASP A 250 -9.95 -40.54 6.42
N GLU A 251 -10.63 -39.40 6.45
CA GLU A 251 -11.98 -39.26 7.01
C GLU A 251 -13.05 -39.74 6.02
N GLU A 252 -12.74 -39.87 4.72
CA GLU A 252 -13.68 -40.32 3.69
C GLU A 252 -13.81 -41.86 3.61
N ILE A 253 -12.91 -42.60 4.26
CA ILE A 253 -12.83 -44.08 4.23
C ILE A 253 -13.50 -44.72 5.47
N LEU A 254 -14.50 -44.07 6.06
CA LEU A 254 -15.25 -44.58 7.23
C LEU A 254 -16.32 -45.63 6.89
#